data_AF-A0A366CZX3-F1
#
_entry.id   AF-A0A366CZX3-F1
#
_cell.length_a   1.000
_cell.length_b   1.000
_cell.length_c   1.000
_cell.angle_alpha   90.00
_cell.angle_beta   90.00
_cell.angle_gamma   90.00
#
_symmetry.space_group_name_H-M   'P 1'
#
loop_
_entity.id
_entity.type
_entity.pdbx_description
1 polymer ?
#
loop_
_entity_poly.entity_id
_entity_poly.type
_entity_poly.pdbx_seq_one_letter_code
_entity_poly.pdbx_strand_id
1 'polypeptide(L)'
;MLHAFSMLSDRYFLKETKLFLIEYLLSVIQQLKRAGINTEFTYEQYNLTKLYSEIASGKNVSEKRRVNSQVEFEQTQGALQFILKELRSLLNGNSMSRVMIRHHIGLVRFTYSLAYRDHLVSQAKQDLEHERRSRALEKYRLALTVMDKHSTLGLARKESSRLQNMILDVEEALLDKKEENKE
;
A
#
# COMPACT_ATOMS: atom_id res chain seq x y z
N MET A 1 -6.14 -12.12 9.04
CA MET A 1 -6.39 -10.66 9.02
C MET A 1 -5.52 -9.91 10.05
N LEU A 2 -5.53 -10.29 11.33
CA LEU A 2 -4.70 -9.66 12.37
C LEU A 2 -3.19 -9.66 12.06
N HIS A 3 -2.66 -10.75 11.50
CA HIS A 3 -1.26 -10.84 11.07
C HIS A 3 -0.87 -9.79 10.01
N ALA A 4 -1.82 -9.29 9.22
CA ALA A 4 -1.52 -8.24 8.23
C ALA A 4 -1.28 -6.87 8.88
N PHE A 5 -1.79 -6.64 10.10
CA PHE A 5 -1.55 -5.41 10.86
C PHE A 5 -0.12 -5.29 11.35
N SER A 6 0.55 -6.40 11.65
CA SER A 6 1.96 -6.43 12.05
C SER A 6 2.93 -6.48 10.88
N MET A 7 2.52 -7.07 9.74
CA MET A 7 3.39 -7.19 8.56
C MET A 7 3.51 -5.92 7.71
N LEU A 8 2.46 -5.12 7.61
CA LEU A 8 2.43 -3.98 6.68
C LEU A 8 2.85 -2.67 7.35
N SER A 9 3.82 -1.99 6.72
CA SER A 9 4.18 -0.61 7.04
C SER A 9 2.99 0.35 6.82
N ASP A 10 2.97 1.45 7.57
CA ASP A 10 1.93 2.49 7.47
C ASP A 10 1.88 3.16 6.10
N ARG A 11 2.92 2.98 5.27
CA ARG A 11 2.90 3.40 3.87
C ARG A 11 1.91 2.60 3.02
N TYR A 12 1.74 1.31 3.33
CA TYR A 12 0.95 0.39 2.51
C TYR A 12 -0.37 -0.02 3.17
N PHE A 13 -0.50 0.17 4.48
CA PHE A 13 -1.73 -0.09 5.21
C PHE A 13 -2.28 1.19 5.82
N LEU A 14 -3.06 1.91 5.02
CA LEU A 14 -3.57 3.24 5.38
C LEU A 14 -4.42 3.18 6.66
N LYS A 15 -4.26 4.21 7.50
CA LYS A 15 -4.96 4.37 8.78
C LYS A 15 -6.47 4.12 8.66
N GLU A 16 -7.11 4.73 7.66
CA GLU A 16 -8.55 4.59 7.45
C GLU A 16 -8.97 3.14 7.16
N THR A 17 -8.20 2.41 6.36
CA THR A 17 -8.45 0.98 6.08
C THR A 17 -8.18 0.12 7.30
N LYS A 18 -7.16 0.43 8.11
CA LYS A 18 -6.90 -0.24 9.39
C LYS A 18 -8.10 -0.12 10.34
N LEU A 19 -8.59 1.10 10.54
CA LEU A 19 -9.73 1.38 11.41
C LEU A 19 -10.99 0.67 10.92
N PHE A 20 -11.29 0.77 9.62
CA PHE A 20 -12.43 0.08 9.01
C PHE A 20 -12.42 -1.44 9.24
N LEU A 21 -11.26 -2.08 9.06
CA LEU A 21 -11.13 -3.52 9.29
C LEU A 21 -11.29 -3.89 10.76
N ILE A 22 -10.78 -3.08 11.69
CA ILE A 22 -10.98 -3.31 13.14
C ILE A 22 -12.45 -3.15 13.51
N GLU A 23 -13.14 -2.12 13.02
CA GLU A 23 -14.58 -1.92 13.24
C GLU A 23 -15.39 -3.11 12.72
N TYR A 24 -15.03 -3.62 11.55
CA TYR A 24 -15.63 -4.84 11.02
C TYR A 24 -15.42 -6.03 11.96
N LEU A 25 -14.19 -6.30 12.41
CA LEU A 25 -13.90 -7.41 13.31
C LEU A 25 -14.66 -7.28 14.64
N LEU A 26 -14.72 -6.08 15.21
CA LEU A 26 -15.51 -5.80 16.42
C LEU A 26 -17.01 -6.06 16.20
N SER A 27 -17.55 -5.69 15.04
CA SER A 27 -18.95 -5.95 14.68
C SER A 27 -19.24 -7.46 14.59
N VAL A 28 -18.29 -8.25 14.05
CA VAL A 28 -18.41 -9.71 13.97
C VAL A 28 -18.38 -10.32 15.37
N ILE A 29 -17.48 -9.87 16.24
CA ILE A 29 -17.45 -10.33 17.65
C ILE A 29 -18.78 -10.06 18.34
N GLN A 30 -19.37 -8.88 18.14
CA GLN A 30 -20.66 -8.55 18.73
C GLN A 30 -21.78 -9.47 18.23
N GLN A 31 -21.80 -9.82 16.93
CA GLN A 31 -22.77 -10.76 16.36
C GLN A 31 -22.60 -12.16 16.94
N LEU A 32 -21.37 -12.66 17.05
CA LEU A 32 -21.07 -13.97 17.64
C LEU A 32 -21.53 -14.04 19.10
N LYS A 33 -21.23 -13.03 19.90
CA LYS A 33 -21.68 -12.94 21.30
C LYS A 33 -23.20 -12.93 21.43
N ARG A 34 -23.91 -12.20 20.56
CA ARG A 34 -25.39 -12.18 20.53
C ARG A 34 -25.98 -13.54 20.15
N ALA A 35 -25.28 -14.31 19.32
CA ALA A 35 -25.66 -15.68 18.97
C ALA A 35 -25.26 -16.72 20.04
N GLY A 36 -24.68 -16.31 21.17
CA GLY A 36 -24.19 -17.20 22.22
C GLY A 36 -22.91 -17.97 21.86
N ILE A 37 -22.22 -17.57 20.79
CA ILE A 37 -21.00 -18.21 20.31
C ILE A 37 -19.79 -17.51 20.94
N ASN A 38 -19.11 -18.20 21.86
CA ASN A 38 -17.88 -17.72 22.49
C ASN A 38 -16.69 -18.52 21.95
N THR A 39 -15.86 -17.88 21.13
CA THR A 39 -14.61 -18.46 20.59
C THR A 39 -13.40 -17.68 21.09
N GLU A 40 -12.19 -18.21 20.89
CA GLU A 40 -10.93 -17.49 21.15
C GLU A 40 -10.95 -16.08 20.55
N PHE A 41 -11.45 -15.97 19.31
CA PHE A 41 -11.61 -14.69 18.62
C PHE A 41 -12.52 -13.70 19.35
N THR A 42 -13.55 -14.15 20.05
CA THR A 42 -14.42 -13.25 20.83
C THR A 42 -13.74 -12.63 22.06
N TYR A 43 -12.65 -13.25 22.54
CA TYR A 43 -11.82 -12.70 23.61
C TYR A 43 -10.85 -11.61 23.13
N GLU A 44 -10.58 -11.53 21.82
CA GLU A 44 -9.75 -10.47 21.22
C GLU A 44 -10.41 -9.08 21.22
N GLN A 45 -11.67 -8.97 21.65
CA GLN A 45 -12.41 -7.71 21.64
C GLN A 45 -11.67 -6.57 22.35
N TYR A 46 -11.08 -6.87 23.52
CA TYR A 46 -10.34 -5.87 24.30
C TYR A 46 -9.11 -5.37 23.52
N ASN A 47 -8.31 -6.30 22.98
CA ASN A 47 -7.11 -5.98 22.21
C ASN A 47 -7.44 -5.17 20.94
N LEU A 48 -8.50 -5.55 20.23
CA LEU A 48 -8.99 -4.83 19.05
C LEU A 48 -9.46 -3.41 19.40
N THR A 49 -10.20 -3.24 20.50
CA THR A 49 -10.69 -1.93 20.95
C THR A 49 -9.54 -1.01 21.37
N LYS A 50 -8.54 -1.58 22.06
CA LYS A 50 -7.31 -0.87 22.42
C LYS A 50 -6.54 -0.45 21.16
N LEU A 51 -6.30 -1.38 20.23
CA LEU A 51 -5.61 -1.10 18.97
C LEU A 51 -6.33 -0.02 18.15
N TYR A 52 -7.67 -0.09 18.06
CA TYR A 52 -8.47 0.94 17.41
C TYR A 52 -8.20 2.32 18.02
N SER A 53 -8.25 2.41 19.35
CA SER A 53 -8.05 3.68 20.08
C SER A 53 -6.64 4.23 19.88
N GLU A 54 -5.62 3.37 19.86
CA GLU A 54 -4.23 3.76 19.62
C GLU A 54 -4.02 4.26 18.18
N ILE A 55 -4.59 3.59 17.18
CA ILE A 55 -4.52 4.03 15.77
C ILE A 55 -5.30 5.33 15.58
N ALA A 56 -6.50 5.43 16.15
CA ALA A 56 -7.35 6.62 16.05
C ALA A 56 -6.67 7.85 16.64
N SER A 57 -6.05 7.71 17.82
CA SER A 57 -5.30 8.77 18.50
C SER A 57 -3.90 9.04 17.93
N GLY A 58 -3.44 8.24 16.96
CA GLY A 58 -2.09 8.40 16.38
C GLY A 58 -0.97 7.96 17.32
N LYS A 59 -1.27 7.15 18.34
CA LYS A 59 -0.27 6.50 19.21
C LYS A 59 0.32 5.24 18.58
N ASN A 60 -0.40 4.62 17.65
CA ASN A 60 0.05 3.47 16.87
C ASN A 60 0.58 3.96 15.50
N VAL A 61 1.75 4.59 15.51
CA VAL A 61 2.45 4.99 14.27
C VAL A 61 3.52 3.96 14.00
N SER A 62 3.35 3.20 12.92
CA SER A 62 4.40 2.35 12.39
C SER A 62 5.26 3.15 11.41
N GLU A 63 6.45 2.62 11.12
CA GLU A 63 7.35 3.22 10.16
C GLU A 63 6.69 3.27 8.77
N LYS A 64 6.78 4.42 8.07
CA LYS A 64 6.34 4.58 6.68
C LYS A 64 7.42 4.09 5.70
N ARG A 65 8.06 2.96 6.04
CA ARG A 65 9.16 2.37 5.31
C ARG A 65 8.71 1.95 3.91
N ARG A 66 9.57 2.18 2.92
CA ARG A 66 9.36 1.72 1.54
C ARG A 66 9.92 0.32 1.38
N VAL A 67 9.29 -0.50 0.54
CA VAL A 67 9.89 -1.75 0.09
C VAL A 67 11.17 -1.43 -0.68
N ASN A 68 12.27 -2.08 -0.29
CA ASN A 68 13.58 -1.84 -0.92
C ASN A 68 14.19 -3.11 -1.54
N SER A 69 13.64 -4.29 -1.24
CA SER A 69 14.10 -5.59 -1.74
C SER A 69 12.98 -6.38 -2.41
N GLN A 70 13.35 -7.40 -3.17
CA GLN A 70 12.40 -8.33 -3.79
C GLN A 70 11.56 -9.07 -2.73
N VAL A 71 12.20 -9.57 -1.67
CA VAL A 71 11.54 -10.32 -0.60
C VAL A 71 10.48 -9.46 0.10
N GLU A 72 10.82 -8.21 0.45
CA GLU A 72 9.86 -7.29 1.07
C GLU A 72 8.70 -6.93 0.15
N PHE A 73 9.00 -6.76 -1.14
CA PHE A 73 7.98 -6.50 -2.15
C PHE A 73 6.99 -7.66 -2.23
N GLU A 74 7.47 -8.89 -2.36
CA GLU A 74 6.63 -10.09 -2.43
C GLU A 74 5.78 -10.29 -1.17
N GLN A 75 6.37 -10.12 0.01
CA GLN A 75 5.64 -10.19 1.29
C GLN A 75 4.55 -9.12 1.37
N THR A 76 4.87 -7.88 0.97
CA THR A 76 3.91 -6.77 0.97
C THR A 76 2.78 -7.02 -0.02
N GLN A 77 3.08 -7.48 -1.24
CA GLN A 77 2.08 -7.80 -2.25
C GLN A 77 1.17 -8.94 -1.79
N GLY A 78 1.74 -10.00 -1.21
CA GLY A 78 0.99 -11.14 -0.69
C GLY A 78 0.02 -10.73 0.44
N ALA A 79 0.48 -9.92 1.39
CA ALA A 79 -0.36 -9.40 2.46
C ALA A 79 -1.50 -8.49 1.92
N LEU A 80 -1.20 -7.61 0.96
CA LEU A 80 -2.21 -6.74 0.35
C LEU A 80 -3.22 -7.53 -0.51
N GLN A 81 -2.76 -8.57 -1.21
CA GLN A 81 -3.63 -9.46 -1.99
C GLN A 81 -4.56 -10.26 -1.07
N PHE A 82 -4.07 -10.72 0.08
CA PHE A 82 -4.88 -11.32 1.12
C PHE A 82 -5.96 -10.33 1.61
N ILE A 83 -5.58 -9.09 1.96
CA ILE A 83 -6.56 -8.06 2.38
C ILE A 83 -7.60 -7.80 1.28
N LEU A 84 -7.20 -7.72 0.01
CA LEU A 84 -8.14 -7.55 -1.10
C LEU A 84 -9.12 -8.71 -1.21
N LYS A 85 -8.67 -9.95 -0.99
CA LYS A 85 -9.53 -11.14 -0.98
C LYS A 85 -10.56 -11.05 0.15
N GLU A 86 -10.12 -10.69 1.35
CA GLU A 86 -11.01 -10.51 2.50
C GLU A 86 -12.02 -9.39 2.26
N LEU A 87 -11.59 -8.20 1.80
CA LEU A 87 -12.51 -7.10 1.50
C LEU A 87 -13.55 -7.48 0.42
N ARG A 88 -13.18 -8.31 -0.56
CA ARG A 88 -14.14 -8.81 -1.56
C ARG A 88 -15.13 -9.80 -0.96
N SER A 89 -14.72 -10.65 -0.01
CA SER A 89 -15.65 -11.56 0.65
C SER A 89 -16.70 -10.80 1.46
N LEU A 90 -16.34 -9.63 2.01
CA LEU A 90 -17.28 -8.75 2.74
C LEU A 90 -18.42 -8.24 1.87
N LEU A 91 -18.23 -8.11 0.55
CA LEU A 91 -19.28 -7.66 -0.37
C LEU A 91 -20.48 -8.63 -0.45
N ASN A 92 -20.24 -9.91 -0.12
CA ASN A 92 -21.27 -10.94 -0.09
C ASN A 92 -22.06 -10.93 1.23
N GLY A 93 -21.54 -10.25 2.26
CA GLY A 93 -22.23 -10.09 3.54
C GLY A 93 -23.15 -8.87 3.59
N ASN A 94 -24.05 -8.86 4.57
CA ASN A 94 -24.98 -7.74 4.82
C ASN A 94 -24.58 -6.87 6.01
N SER A 95 -23.40 -7.09 6.61
CA SER A 95 -23.01 -6.42 7.85
C SER A 95 -22.44 -5.01 7.66
N MET A 96 -22.02 -4.63 6.45
CA MET A 96 -21.34 -3.37 6.18
C MET A 96 -21.78 -2.73 4.86
N SER A 97 -21.63 -1.40 4.76
CA SER A 97 -21.95 -0.65 3.54
C SER A 97 -21.06 -1.10 2.37
N ARG A 98 -21.68 -1.56 1.29
CA ARG A 98 -20.98 -1.92 0.04
C ARG A 98 -20.18 -0.76 -0.55
N VAL A 99 -20.64 0.48 -0.38
CA VAL A 99 -19.92 1.67 -0.84
C VAL A 99 -18.61 1.83 -0.06
N MET A 100 -18.65 1.68 1.26
CA MET A 100 -17.46 1.73 2.12
C MET A 100 -16.48 0.61 1.79
N ILE A 101 -16.97 -0.62 1.61
CA ILE A 101 -16.11 -1.75 1.24
C ILE A 101 -15.41 -1.48 -0.11
N ARG A 102 -16.14 -1.01 -1.12
CA ARG A 102 -15.56 -0.66 -2.44
C ARG A 102 -14.54 0.46 -2.33
N HIS A 103 -14.77 1.46 -1.49
CA HIS A 103 -13.81 2.52 -1.21
C HIS A 103 -12.49 1.94 -0.67
N HIS A 104 -12.54 1.08 0.36
CA HIS A 104 -11.34 0.45 0.91
C HIS A 104 -10.67 -0.52 -0.07
N ILE A 105 -11.42 -1.21 -0.93
CA ILE A 105 -10.84 -1.98 -2.05
C ILE A 105 -10.03 -1.07 -2.97
N GLY A 106 -10.53 0.12 -3.29
CA GLY A 106 -9.81 1.13 -4.07
C GLY A 106 -8.51 1.56 -3.41
N LEU A 107 -8.55 1.86 -2.11
CA LEU A 107 -7.37 2.24 -1.33
C LEU A 107 -6.31 1.14 -1.29
N VAL A 108 -6.71 -0.12 -1.07
CA VAL A 108 -5.76 -1.25 -1.04
C VAL A 108 -5.21 -1.54 -2.44
N ARG A 109 -6.00 -1.39 -3.50
CA ARG A 109 -5.47 -1.46 -4.89
C ARG A 109 -4.44 -0.38 -5.16
N PHE A 110 -4.66 0.82 -4.66
CA PHE A 110 -3.68 1.89 -4.74
C PHE A 110 -2.39 1.54 -3.98
N THR A 111 -2.47 1.08 -2.72
CA THR A 111 -1.25 0.74 -1.97
C THR A 111 -0.53 -0.49 -2.52
N TYR A 112 -1.25 -1.41 -3.16
CA TYR A 112 -0.68 -2.51 -3.94
C TYR A 112 0.16 -1.97 -5.11
N SER A 113 -0.37 -1.02 -5.87
CA SER A 113 0.38 -0.32 -6.93
C SER A 113 1.53 0.52 -6.36
N LEU A 114 1.37 1.12 -5.18
CA LEU A 114 2.41 1.93 -4.53
C LEU A 114 3.63 1.09 -4.14
N ALA A 115 3.42 -0.11 -3.61
CA ALA A 115 4.50 -1.04 -3.30
C ALA A 115 5.27 -1.44 -4.58
N TYR A 116 4.56 -1.69 -5.69
CA TYR A 116 5.23 -1.98 -6.97
C TYR A 116 6.03 -0.78 -7.50
N ARG A 117 5.47 0.43 -7.40
CA ARG A 117 6.18 1.67 -7.73
C ARG A 117 7.47 1.83 -6.93
N ASP A 118 7.44 1.57 -5.62
CA ASP A 118 8.61 1.71 -4.77
C ASP A 118 9.69 0.68 -5.10
N HIS A 119 9.28 -0.56 -5.39
CA HIS A 119 10.18 -1.60 -5.83
C HIS A 119 10.86 -1.23 -7.16
N LEU A 120 10.09 -0.76 -8.16
CA LEU A 120 10.64 -0.29 -9.44
C LEU A 120 11.64 0.85 -9.25
N VAL A 121 11.36 1.77 -8.33
CA VAL A 121 12.26 2.88 -8.02
C VAL A 121 13.52 2.41 -7.30
N SER A 122 13.43 1.41 -6.43
CA SER A 122 14.61 0.77 -5.84
C SER A 122 15.50 0.17 -6.92
N GLN A 123 14.92 -0.60 -7.85
CA GLN A 123 15.66 -1.20 -8.97
C GLN A 123 16.24 -0.15 -9.93
N ALA A 124 15.51 0.94 -10.20
CA ALA A 124 15.99 2.02 -11.05
C ALA A 124 17.23 2.70 -10.44
N LYS A 125 17.25 2.89 -9.12
CA LYS A 125 18.44 3.42 -8.42
C LYS A 125 19.66 2.50 -8.55
N GLN A 126 19.46 1.19 -8.41
CA GLN A 126 20.53 0.20 -8.64
C GLN A 126 21.04 0.25 -10.08
N ASP A 127 20.15 0.41 -11.07
CA ASP A 127 20.57 0.59 -12.46
C ASP A 127 21.38 1.88 -12.67
N LEU A 128 21.03 2.98 -11.99
CA LEU A 128 21.80 4.23 -12.05
C LEU A 128 23.20 4.06 -11.44
N GLU A 129 23.32 3.34 -10.33
CA GLU A 129 24.62 3.01 -9.70
C GLU A 129 25.52 2.19 -10.63
N HIS A 130 24.92 1.41 -11.55
CA HIS A 130 25.63 0.65 -12.59
C HIS A 130 25.69 1.35 -13.95
N GLU A 131 25.45 2.66 -14.01
CA GLU A 131 25.43 3.50 -15.22
C GLU A 131 24.41 3.08 -16.31
N ARG A 132 23.43 2.23 -15.97
CA ARG A 132 22.39 1.74 -16.89
C ARG A 132 21.21 2.72 -16.98
N ARG A 133 21.51 3.98 -17.31
CA ARG A 133 20.54 5.10 -17.32
C ARG A 133 19.27 4.83 -18.13
N SER A 134 19.38 4.22 -19.32
CA SER A 134 18.20 3.88 -20.14
C SER A 134 17.26 2.89 -19.45
N ARG A 135 17.80 1.88 -18.74
CA ARG A 135 16.98 0.90 -17.99
C ARG A 135 16.33 1.52 -16.77
N ALA A 136 17.04 2.42 -16.08
CA ALA A 136 16.47 3.18 -14.98
C ALA A 136 15.29 4.06 -15.44
N LEU A 137 15.44 4.74 -16.58
CA LEU A 137 14.39 5.57 -17.17
C LEU A 137 13.13 4.77 -17.52
N GLU A 138 13.28 3.59 -18.14
CA GLU A 138 12.16 2.68 -18.42
C GLU A 138 11.40 2.29 -17.14
N LYS A 139 12.13 1.98 -16.06
CA LYS A 139 11.52 1.65 -14.77
C LYS A 139 10.76 2.81 -14.15
N TYR A 140 11.29 4.04 -14.22
CA TYR A 140 10.56 5.22 -13.74
C TYR A 140 9.30 5.51 -14.56
N ARG A 141 9.35 5.36 -15.89
CA ARG A 141 8.17 5.52 -16.77
C ARG A 141 7.11 4.45 -16.51
N LEU A 142 7.53 3.21 -16.26
CA LEU A 142 6.62 2.14 -15.86
C LEU A 142 5.98 2.44 -14.50
N ALA A 143 6.77 2.90 -13.52
CA ALA A 143 6.28 3.29 -12.21
C ALA A 143 5.26 4.44 -12.29
N LEU A 144 5.48 5.41 -13.19
CA LEU A 144 4.55 6.52 -13.43
C LEU A 144 3.22 6.01 -14.00
N THR A 145 3.28 5.17 -15.03
CA THR A 145 2.11 4.53 -15.65
C THR A 145 1.26 3.77 -14.62
N VAL A 146 1.91 3.12 -13.64
CA VAL A 146 1.21 2.41 -12.55
C VAL A 146 0.49 3.38 -11.61
N MET A 147 1.06 4.55 -11.32
CA MET A 147 0.44 5.56 -10.45
C MET A 147 -0.71 6.31 -11.14
N ASP A 148 -0.63 6.53 -12.45
CA ASP A 148 -1.65 7.27 -13.19
C ASP A 148 -3.01 6.54 -13.23
N LYS A 149 -3.01 5.22 -13.10
CA LYS A 149 -4.23 4.40 -12.91
C LYS A 149 -5.03 4.77 -11.66
N HIS A 150 -4.41 5.48 -10.71
CA HIS A 150 -4.99 5.91 -9.44
C HIS A 150 -5.01 7.45 -9.31
N SER A 151 -4.96 8.19 -10.41
CA SER A 151 -4.87 9.65 -10.47
C SER A 151 -5.95 10.42 -9.70
N THR A 152 -7.09 9.81 -9.42
CA THR A 152 -8.15 10.39 -8.58
C THR A 152 -7.74 10.50 -7.11
N LEU A 153 -6.75 9.74 -6.65
CA LEU A 153 -6.21 9.80 -5.29
C LEU A 153 -5.11 10.88 -5.20
N GLY A 154 -5.24 11.80 -4.25
CA GLY A 154 -4.24 12.86 -4.02
C GLY A 154 -2.84 12.30 -3.72
N LEU A 155 -2.77 11.17 -3.00
CA LEU A 155 -1.50 10.48 -2.73
C LEU A 155 -0.83 9.96 -4.00
N ALA A 156 -1.60 9.41 -4.94
CA ALA A 156 -1.07 8.93 -6.22
C ALA A 156 -0.50 10.10 -7.04
N ARG A 157 -1.24 11.21 -7.16
CA ARG A 157 -0.76 12.42 -7.86
C ARG A 157 0.57 12.92 -7.32
N LYS A 158 0.72 12.95 -6.00
CA LYS A 158 1.99 13.35 -5.34
C LYS A 158 3.15 12.42 -5.73
N GLU A 159 2.93 11.12 -5.80
CA GLU A 159 3.96 10.16 -6.21
C GLU A 159 4.23 10.21 -7.72
N SER A 160 3.23 10.48 -8.56
CA SER A 160 3.41 10.73 -10.00
C SER A 160 4.28 11.96 -10.25
N SER A 161 4.03 13.10 -9.58
CA SER A 161 4.87 14.29 -9.74
C SER A 161 6.33 14.05 -9.36
N ARG A 162 6.59 13.25 -8.32
CA ARG A 162 7.96 12.86 -7.97
C ARG A 162 8.62 12.01 -9.05
N LEU A 163 7.87 11.10 -9.66
CA LEU A 163 8.39 10.26 -10.75
C LEU A 163 8.68 11.08 -12.00
N GLN A 164 7.84 12.08 -12.31
CA GLN A 164 8.09 13.01 -13.41
C GLN A 164 9.42 13.75 -13.23
N ASN A 165 9.70 14.27 -12.03
CA ASN A 165 10.98 14.92 -11.76
C ASN A 165 12.16 13.93 -11.93
N MET A 166 12.05 12.72 -11.36
CA MET A 166 13.08 11.69 -11.52
C MET A 166 13.32 11.28 -12.97
N ILE A 167 12.29 11.32 -13.82
CA ILE A 167 12.38 11.05 -15.25
C ILE A 167 13.17 12.17 -15.94
N LEU A 168 12.82 13.43 -15.67
CA LEU A 168 13.50 14.60 -16.23
C LEU A 168 14.99 14.60 -15.86
N ASP A 169 15.32 14.37 -14.59
CA ASP A 169 16.71 14.32 -14.11
C ASP A 169 17.55 13.28 -14.89
N VAL A 170 16.97 12.11 -15.19
CA VAL A 170 17.67 11.06 -15.96
C VAL A 170 17.73 11.36 -17.45
N GLU A 171 16.71 12.01 -18.00
CA GLU A 171 16.66 12.44 -19.40
C GLU A 171 17.71 13.52 -19.69
N GLU A 172 17.84 14.52 -18.83
CA GLU A 172 18.88 15.56 -18.92
C GLU A 172 20.28 14.93 -18.89
N ALA A 173 20.57 14.07 -17.90
CA ALA A 173 21.86 13.39 -17.79
C ALA A 173 22.18 12.46 -18.99
N LEU A 174 21.17 11.98 -19.71
CA LEU A 174 21.34 11.19 -20.94
C LEU A 174 21.62 12.07 -22.16
N LEU A 175 21.15 13.32 -22.18
CA LEU A 175 21.40 14.29 -23.23
C LEU A 175 22.82 14.86 -23.12
N ASP A 176 23.24 15.25 -21.92
CA ASP A 176 24.59 15.80 -21.67
C ASP A 176 25.68 14.82 -22.11
N LYS A 177 25.55 13.53 -21.76
CA LYS A 177 26.50 12.48 -22.19
C LYS A 177 26.52 12.27 -23.71
N LYS A 178 25.44 12.60 -24.44
CA LYS A 178 25.42 12.53 -25.91
C LYS A 178 26.09 13.73 -26.56
N GLU A 179 26.10 14.88 -25.90
CA GLU A 179 26.81 16.07 -26.38
C GLU A 179 28.32 15.92 -26.14
N GLU A 180 28.74 15.42 -24.98
CA GLU A 180 30.15 15.11 -24.69
C GLU A 180 30.79 14.06 -25.63
N ASN A 181 30.01 13.11 -26.18
CA ASN A 181 30.51 12.10 -27.12
C ASN A 181 30.53 12.58 -28.59
N LYS A 182 30.10 13.81 -28.87
CA LYS A 182 30.10 14.40 -30.23
C LYS A 182 31.24 15.40 -30.47
N GLU A 183 31.94 15.81 -29.42
CA GLU A 183 33.17 16.60 -29.47
C GLU A 183 34.40 15.69 -29.56
#